data_AF-A0AAV8D2A5-F1
#
_entry.id   AF-A0AAV8D2A5-F1
#
_cell.length_a   1.000
_cell.length_b   1.000
_cell.length_c   1.000
_cell.angle_alpha   90.00
_cell.angle_beta   90.00
_cell.angle_gamma   90.00
#
_symmetry.space_group_name_H-M   'P 1'
#
loop_
_entity.id
_entity.type
_entity.pdbx_description
1 polymer ?
#
loop_
_entity_poly.entity_id
_entity_poly.type
_entity_poly.pdbx_seq_one_letter_code
_entity_poly.pdbx_strand_id
1 'polypeptide(L)'
;MLWVMYGRPFVHPNSVLVLTINGIGFFIEALYLLTFFIYSPRRLRLKIVGILAADLVFAGAVMGGALSGAHTHHKRTQIVGILCVIFGTAMYAFPLSIMSVKYMPFFLSLVSFLNGLCWTAYSLLRFDLHILIPNGLGALLAAVQLILYFIYYRTTSKDDTNQNLELPEVTPASTPVPLSAVTVEN
;
A
#
# COMPACT_ATOMS: atom_id res chain seq x y z
N MET A 1 -4.68 13.52 7.79
CA MET A 1 -4.77 14.98 8.09
C MET A 1 -3.43 15.73 8.01
N LEU A 2 -2.30 15.15 8.43
CA LEU A 2 -0.98 15.83 8.50
C LEU A 2 -0.53 16.47 7.17
N TRP A 3 -0.65 15.77 6.03
CA TRP A 3 -0.27 16.34 4.72
C TRP A 3 -1.16 17.50 4.26
N VAL A 4 -2.46 17.45 4.58
CA VAL A 4 -3.38 18.58 4.35
C VAL A 4 -2.92 19.80 5.16
N MET A 5 -2.45 19.58 6.39
CA MET A 5 -1.89 20.63 7.25
C MET A 5 -0.56 21.17 6.72
N TYR A 6 0.33 20.28 6.27
CA TYR A 6 1.62 20.64 5.68
C TYR A 6 1.43 21.54 4.45
N GLY A 7 0.55 21.17 3.52
CA GLY A 7 0.34 21.92 2.26
C GLY A 7 -0.34 23.29 2.42
N ARG A 8 -0.75 23.69 3.64
CA ARG A 8 -1.42 24.99 3.83
C ARG A 8 -0.41 26.15 3.65
N PRO A 9 -0.79 27.25 2.99
CA PRO A 9 0.12 28.37 2.69
C PRO A 9 0.78 28.99 3.92
N PHE A 10 0.08 28.96 5.07
CA PHE A 10 0.60 29.53 6.31
C PHE A 10 1.57 28.59 7.06
N VAL A 11 1.62 27.30 6.69
CA VAL A 11 2.59 26.30 7.19
C VAL A 11 3.74 26.18 6.21
N HIS A 12 3.47 25.71 4.98
CA HIS A 12 4.44 25.52 3.91
C HIS A 12 3.98 26.27 2.63
N PRO A 13 4.54 27.45 2.36
CA PRO A 13 4.21 28.22 1.16
C PRO A 13 4.46 27.44 -0.14
N ASN A 14 3.68 27.74 -1.18
CA ASN A 14 3.86 27.19 -2.54
C ASN A 14 3.68 25.67 -2.69
N SER A 15 2.95 25.02 -1.77
CA SER A 15 2.64 23.58 -1.79
C SER A 15 1.16 23.24 -2.00
N VAL A 16 0.48 24.04 -2.83
CA VAL A 16 -0.94 23.85 -3.18
C VAL A 16 -1.20 22.47 -3.80
N LEU A 17 -0.25 21.91 -4.53
CA LEU A 17 -0.39 20.57 -5.12
C LEU A 17 -0.52 19.48 -4.04
N VAL A 18 0.28 19.59 -2.96
CA VAL A 18 0.19 18.69 -1.81
C VAL A 18 -1.16 18.86 -1.09
N LEU A 19 -1.61 20.11 -0.92
CA LEU A 19 -2.88 20.41 -0.28
C LEU A 19 -4.07 19.84 -1.05
N THR A 20 -4.10 20.04 -2.36
CA THR A 20 -5.22 19.62 -3.23
C THR A 20 -5.36 18.11 -3.29
N ILE A 21 -4.28 17.38 -3.56
CA ILE A 21 -4.34 15.91 -3.65
C ILE A 21 -4.73 15.28 -2.30
N ASN A 22 -4.16 15.76 -1.20
CA ASN A 22 -4.44 15.21 0.13
C ASN A 22 -5.83 15.65 0.62
N GLY A 23 -6.32 16.82 0.18
CA GLY A 23 -7.69 17.26 0.43
C GLY A 23 -8.71 16.37 -0.27
N ILE A 24 -8.46 16.02 -1.54
CA ILE A 24 -9.28 15.03 -2.27
C ILE A 24 -9.22 13.66 -1.59
N GLY A 25 -8.02 13.21 -1.20
CA GLY A 25 -7.84 11.95 -0.46
C GLY A 25 -8.63 11.93 0.85
N PHE A 26 -8.57 13.01 1.63
CA PHE A 26 -9.35 13.17 2.86
C PHE A 26 -10.87 13.10 2.60
N PHE A 27 -11.35 13.70 1.51
CA PHE A 27 -12.76 13.60 1.12
C PHE A 27 -13.16 12.17 0.76
N ILE A 28 -12.33 11.46 -0.02
CA ILE A 28 -12.57 10.06 -0.37
C ILE A 28 -12.56 9.17 0.88
N GLU A 29 -11.60 9.37 1.80
CA GLU A 29 -11.55 8.68 3.09
C GLU A 29 -12.82 8.94 3.93
N ALA A 30 -13.35 10.16 3.91
CA ALA A 30 -14.61 10.47 4.59
C ALA A 30 -15.80 9.69 3.99
N LEU A 31 -15.85 9.49 2.68
CA LEU A 31 -16.87 8.65 2.03
C LEU A 31 -16.73 7.17 2.43
N TYR A 32 -15.50 6.66 2.52
CA TYR A 32 -15.24 5.31 3.02
C TYR A 32 -15.67 5.15 4.47
N LEU A 33 -15.36 6.12 5.33
CA LEU A 33 -15.78 6.13 6.73
C LEU A 33 -17.29 6.24 6.86
N LEU A 34 -17.95 7.05 6.04
CA LEU A 34 -19.41 7.15 6.01
C LEU A 34 -20.04 5.79 5.69
N THR A 35 -19.54 5.12 4.66
CA THR A 35 -19.96 3.77 4.30
C THR A 35 -19.76 2.80 5.47
N PHE A 36 -18.59 2.83 6.11
CA PHE A 36 -18.31 2.04 7.31
C PHE A 36 -19.30 2.34 8.44
N PHE A 37 -19.64 3.60 8.69
CA PHE A 37 -20.59 4.00 9.71
C PHE A 37 -22.04 3.61 9.40
N ILE A 38 -22.42 3.46 8.14
CA ILE A 38 -23.75 2.98 7.77
C ILE A 38 -23.87 1.47 8.05
N TYR A 39 -22.85 0.70 7.67
CA TYR A 39 -22.94 -0.78 7.63
C TYR A 39 -22.33 -1.51 8.85
N SER A 40 -21.51 -0.87 9.67
CA SER A 40 -20.80 -1.57 10.77
C SER A 40 -21.63 -1.70 12.06
N PRO A 41 -21.35 -2.65 12.97
CA PRO A 41 -22.02 -2.73 14.28
C PRO A 41 -21.62 -1.58 15.22
N ARG A 42 -22.53 -1.19 16.14
CA ARG A 42 -22.34 -0.04 17.06
C ARG A 42 -21.03 -0.07 17.85
N ARG A 43 -20.58 -1.26 18.28
CA ARG A 43 -19.32 -1.43 19.02
C ARG A 43 -18.11 -0.96 18.21
N LEU A 44 -18.06 -1.32 16.91
CA LEU A 44 -16.99 -0.90 16.00
C LEU A 44 -17.10 0.59 15.69
N ARG A 45 -18.31 1.12 15.47
CA ARG A 45 -18.53 2.55 15.23
C ARG A 45 -17.98 3.40 16.36
N LEU A 46 -18.32 3.07 17.62
CA LEU A 46 -17.84 3.83 18.78
C LEU A 46 -16.30 3.79 18.91
N LYS A 47 -15.68 2.64 18.58
CA LYS A 47 -14.22 2.53 18.56
C LYS A 47 -13.59 3.45 17.51
N ILE A 48 -14.13 3.46 16.29
CA ILE A 48 -13.64 4.34 15.21
C ILE A 48 -13.89 5.81 15.54
N VAL A 49 -15.04 6.18 16.11
CA VAL A 49 -15.30 7.55 16.57
C VAL A 49 -14.25 7.98 17.60
N GLY A 50 -13.90 7.12 18.56
CA GLY A 50 -12.84 7.41 19.53
C GLY A 50 -11.48 7.65 18.87
N ILE A 51 -11.11 6.82 17.88
CA ILE A 51 -9.86 6.98 17.12
C ILE A 51 -9.87 8.29 16.31
N LEU A 52 -10.98 8.62 15.63
CA LEU A 52 -11.11 9.86 14.86
C LEU A 52 -11.07 11.10 15.76
N ALA A 53 -11.69 11.04 16.95
CA ALA A 53 -11.61 12.12 17.92
C ALA A 53 -10.17 12.33 18.41
N ALA A 54 -9.46 11.24 18.70
CA ALA A 54 -8.04 11.29 19.08
C ALA A 54 -7.17 11.87 17.94
N ASP A 55 -7.38 11.44 16.70
CA ASP A 55 -6.66 11.98 15.52
C ASP A 55 -6.94 13.47 15.32
N LEU A 56 -8.19 13.92 15.49
CA LEU A 56 -8.56 15.32 15.37
C LEU A 56 -7.94 16.18 16.48
N VAL A 57 -7.93 15.69 17.72
CA VAL A 57 -7.27 16.36 18.85
C VAL A 57 -5.77 16.44 18.62
N PHE A 58 -5.15 15.35 18.17
CA PHE A 58 -3.73 15.31 17.82
C PHE A 58 -3.40 16.30 16.70
N ALA A 59 -4.16 16.29 15.60
CA ALA A 59 -3.97 17.21 14.49
C ALA A 59 -4.16 18.68 14.92
N GLY A 60 -5.18 18.95 15.73
CA GLY A 60 -5.43 20.27 16.32
C GLY A 60 -4.29 20.75 17.21
N ALA A 61 -3.75 19.87 18.06
CA ALA A 61 -2.62 20.18 18.94
C ALA A 61 -1.34 20.45 18.15
N VAL A 62 -1.04 19.65 17.11
CA VAL A 62 0.10 19.87 16.22
C VAL A 62 -0.03 21.22 15.51
N MET A 63 -1.19 21.51 14.93
CA MET A 63 -1.42 22.78 14.23
C MET A 63 -1.38 23.98 15.17
N GLY A 64 -2.09 23.90 16.30
CA GLY A 64 -2.13 24.96 17.31
C GLY A 64 -0.75 25.23 17.89
N GLY A 65 0.01 24.20 18.23
CA GLY A 65 1.38 24.30 18.74
C GLY A 65 2.35 24.86 17.69
N ALA A 66 2.24 24.44 16.43
CA ALA A 66 3.07 24.99 15.36
C ALA A 66 2.76 26.48 15.13
N LEU A 67 1.50 26.90 15.15
CA LEU A 67 1.12 28.30 14.93
C LEU A 67 1.48 29.21 16.11
N SER A 68 1.35 28.71 17.35
CA SER A 68 1.64 29.49 18.56
C SER A 68 3.15 29.57 18.86
N GLY A 69 3.89 28.48 18.68
CA GLY A 69 5.31 28.39 19.03
C GLY A 69 6.27 28.78 17.91
N ALA A 70 5.83 28.77 16.65
CA ALA A 70 6.68 29.15 15.52
C ALA A 70 6.08 30.35 14.78
N HIS A 71 6.78 31.49 14.84
CA HIS A 71 6.39 32.70 14.11
C HIS A 71 6.85 32.72 12.64
N THR A 72 7.78 31.84 12.25
CA THR A 72 8.28 31.75 10.88
C THR A 72 7.73 30.53 10.15
N HIS A 73 7.49 30.67 8.84
CA HIS A 73 7.06 29.55 7.98
C HIS A 73 8.04 28.37 8.02
N HIS A 74 9.35 28.65 8.08
CA HIS A 74 10.38 27.61 8.12
C HIS A 74 10.21 26.69 9.34
N LYS A 75 10.07 27.26 10.55
CA LYS A 75 9.88 26.48 11.77
C LYS A 75 8.57 25.68 11.77
N ARG A 76 7.48 26.29 11.27
CA ARG A 76 6.18 25.60 11.11
C ARG A 76 6.28 24.41 10.17
N THR A 77 6.95 24.61 9.04
CA THR A 77 7.22 23.57 8.03
C THR A 77 8.00 22.43 8.65
N GLN A 78 9.05 22.71 9.43
CA GLN A 78 9.85 21.66 10.06
C GLN A 78 9.05 20.84 11.07
N ILE A 79 8.29 21.48 11.97
CA ILE A 79 7.50 20.78 13.00
C ILE A 79 6.48 19.84 12.34
N VAL A 80 5.67 20.35 11.40
CA VAL A 80 4.63 19.56 10.74
C VAL A 80 5.26 18.54 9.77
N GLY A 81 6.33 18.92 9.08
CA GLY A 81 7.03 18.11 8.09
C GLY A 81 7.70 16.88 8.70
N ILE A 82 8.36 17.01 9.85
CA ILE A 82 8.96 15.86 10.57
C ILE A 82 7.88 14.83 10.91
N LEU A 83 6.73 15.27 11.41
CA LEU A 83 5.61 14.37 11.68
C LEU A 83 5.08 13.72 10.39
N CYS A 84 4.99 14.47 9.29
CA CYS A 84 4.62 13.90 7.99
C CYS A 84 5.61 12.83 7.53
N VAL A 85 6.91 13.03 7.73
CA VAL A 85 7.94 12.04 7.39
C VAL A 85 7.78 10.79 8.26
N ILE A 86 7.65 10.94 9.58
CA ILE A 86 7.55 9.80 10.52
C ILE A 86 6.30 8.97 10.20
N PHE A 87 5.13 9.59 10.20
CA PHE A 87 3.88 8.88 9.97
C PHE A 87 3.75 8.41 8.52
N GLY A 88 4.13 9.24 7.55
CA GLY A 88 4.11 8.88 6.13
C GLY A 88 5.04 7.71 5.81
N THR A 89 6.21 7.66 6.44
CA THR A 89 7.13 6.53 6.30
C THR A 89 6.59 5.28 7.01
N ALA A 90 6.06 5.43 8.22
CA ALA A 90 5.48 4.32 8.98
C ALA A 90 4.31 3.65 8.25
N MET A 91 3.55 4.39 7.44
CA MET A 91 2.48 3.82 6.61
C MET A 91 3.00 2.74 5.63
N TYR A 92 4.27 2.79 5.23
CA TYR A 92 4.86 1.76 4.37
C TYR A 92 5.19 0.44 5.10
N ALA A 93 5.08 0.39 6.43
CA ALA A 93 5.24 -0.87 7.17
C ALA A 93 4.17 -1.90 6.80
N PHE A 94 2.95 -1.45 6.47
CA PHE A 94 1.87 -2.33 6.04
C PHE A 94 2.16 -3.04 4.70
N PRO A 95 2.48 -2.33 3.59
CA PRO A 95 2.86 -2.98 2.33
C PRO A 95 4.11 -3.87 2.46
N LEU A 96 5.04 -3.56 3.37
CA LEU A 96 6.18 -4.42 3.72
C LEU A 96 5.72 -5.74 4.38
N SER A 97 4.77 -5.68 5.31
CA SER A 97 4.27 -6.86 6.03
C SER A 97 3.51 -7.84 5.14
N ILE A 98 2.94 -7.38 4.02
CA ILE A 98 2.13 -8.19 3.10
C ILE A 98 2.89 -8.62 1.84
N MET A 99 4.23 -8.66 1.87
CA MET A 99 5.09 -9.16 0.78
C MET A 99 4.93 -10.68 0.49
N SER A 100 3.73 -11.24 0.70
CA SER A 100 3.35 -12.56 0.22
C SER A 100 2.75 -12.42 -1.18
N VAL A 101 3.44 -13.01 -2.15
CA VAL A 101 3.25 -12.85 -3.61
C VAL A 101 1.83 -13.16 -4.11
N LYS A 102 1.03 -13.85 -3.30
CA LYS A 102 -0.31 -14.34 -3.65
C LYS A 102 -1.37 -13.23 -3.82
N TYR A 103 -1.12 -12.00 -3.38
CA TYR A 103 -2.12 -10.92 -3.37
C TYR A 103 -1.63 -9.58 -3.92
N MET A 104 -0.59 -9.54 -4.77
CA MET A 104 -0.11 -8.28 -5.37
C MET A 104 -0.72 -8.04 -6.77
N PRO A 105 -1.79 -7.22 -6.90
CA PRO A 105 -2.24 -6.77 -8.20
C PRO A 105 -1.16 -5.89 -8.84
N PHE A 106 -0.63 -6.34 -9.98
CA PHE A 106 0.40 -5.66 -10.77
C PHE A 106 0.11 -4.16 -10.95
N PHE A 107 -1.10 -3.82 -11.37
CA PHE A 107 -1.49 -2.44 -11.63
C PHE A 107 -1.43 -1.55 -10.39
N LEU A 108 -1.74 -2.08 -9.21
CA LEU A 108 -1.66 -1.31 -7.95
C LEU A 108 -0.20 -0.97 -7.64
N SER A 109 0.71 -1.93 -7.80
CA SER A 109 2.15 -1.72 -7.63
C SER A 109 2.71 -0.72 -8.65
N LEU A 110 2.32 -0.85 -9.92
CA LEU A 110 2.76 0.04 -11.00
C LEU A 110 2.29 1.48 -10.78
N VAL A 111 1.00 1.69 -10.49
CA VAL A 111 0.46 3.02 -10.23
C VAL A 111 1.10 3.63 -8.97
N SER A 112 1.32 2.83 -7.93
CA SER A 112 2.01 3.29 -6.71
C SER A 112 3.45 3.70 -6.99
N PHE A 113 4.17 2.94 -7.83
CA PHE A 113 5.53 3.27 -8.26
C PHE A 113 5.57 4.58 -9.04
N LEU A 114 4.70 4.75 -10.04
CA LEU A 114 4.61 5.98 -10.83
C LEU A 114 4.24 7.18 -9.97
N ASN A 115 3.27 7.02 -9.05
CA ASN A 115 2.92 8.07 -8.10
C ASN A 115 4.11 8.45 -7.21
N GLY A 116 4.83 7.46 -6.66
CA GLY A 116 6.05 7.69 -5.88
C GLY A 116 7.12 8.42 -6.68
N LEU A 117 7.31 8.07 -7.96
CA LEU A 117 8.25 8.73 -8.85
C LEU A 117 7.85 10.18 -9.15
N CYS A 118 6.57 10.45 -9.42
CA CYS A 118 6.04 11.80 -9.61
C CYS A 118 6.28 12.69 -8.38
N TRP A 119 5.98 12.20 -7.18
CA TRP A 119 6.21 12.97 -5.95
C TRP A 119 7.69 13.15 -5.61
N THR A 120 8.50 12.13 -5.87
CA THR A 120 9.96 12.21 -5.75
C THR A 120 10.51 13.29 -6.67
N ALA A 121 10.12 13.28 -7.96
CA ALA A 121 10.51 14.31 -8.92
C ALA A 121 10.04 15.71 -8.50
N TYR A 122 8.77 15.87 -8.09
CA TYR A 122 8.23 17.12 -7.57
C TYR A 122 9.05 17.65 -6.38
N SER A 123 9.40 16.77 -5.45
CA SER A 123 10.16 17.14 -4.25
C SER A 123 11.62 17.52 -4.56
N LEU A 124 12.24 16.91 -5.57
CA LEU A 124 13.58 17.28 -6.03
C LEU A 124 13.58 18.67 -6.70
N LEU A 125 12.56 18.98 -7.51
CA LEU A 125 12.42 20.30 -8.14
C LEU A 125 12.23 21.43 -7.12
N ARG A 126 11.56 21.14 -6.00
CA ARG A 126 11.32 22.08 -4.90
C ARG A 126 12.36 22.02 -3.78
N PHE A 127 13.31 21.07 -3.85
CA PHE A 127 14.22 20.71 -2.76
C PHE A 127 13.52 20.52 -1.40
N ASP A 128 12.36 19.85 -1.40
CA ASP A 128 11.57 19.57 -0.20
C ASP A 128 11.83 18.15 0.32
N LEU A 129 12.74 18.05 1.29
CA LEU A 129 13.14 16.77 1.90
C LEU A 129 11.98 16.07 2.63
N HIS A 130 11.01 16.81 3.17
CA HIS A 130 9.91 16.19 3.90
C HIS A 130 9.01 15.38 2.98
N ILE A 131 8.84 15.82 1.73
CA ILE A 131 8.10 15.08 0.70
C ILE A 131 8.97 13.99 0.10
N LEU A 132 10.26 14.28 -0.12
CA LEU A 132 11.19 13.38 -0.78
C LEU A 132 11.36 12.05 -0.04
N ILE A 133 11.62 12.10 1.27
CA ILE A 133 11.94 10.92 2.08
C ILE A 133 10.85 9.83 2.00
N PRO A 134 9.58 10.11 2.38
CA PRO A 134 8.54 9.10 2.35
C PRO A 134 8.22 8.66 0.92
N ASN A 135 8.10 9.58 -0.05
CA ASN A 135 7.73 9.21 -1.42
C ASN A 135 8.83 8.43 -2.14
N GLY A 136 10.10 8.78 -1.91
CA GLY A 136 11.24 8.05 -2.42
C GLY A 136 11.29 6.63 -1.86
N LEU A 137 11.09 6.46 -0.56
CA LEU A 137 10.99 5.12 0.05
C LEU A 137 9.80 4.34 -0.51
N GLY A 138 8.64 4.96 -0.65
CA GLY A 138 7.46 4.34 -1.25
C GLY A 138 7.69 3.89 -2.69
N ALA A 139 8.40 4.71 -3.50
CA ALA A 139 8.78 4.35 -4.85
C ALA A 139 9.74 3.15 -4.87
N LEU A 140 10.75 3.13 -3.99
CA LEU A 140 11.67 2.00 -3.87
C LEU A 140 10.93 0.71 -3.48
N LEU A 141 10.03 0.76 -2.51
CA LEU A 141 9.23 -0.39 -2.10
C LEU A 141 8.31 -0.88 -3.23
N ALA A 142 7.62 0.03 -3.92
CA ALA A 142 6.78 -0.32 -5.05
C ALA A 142 7.58 -0.91 -6.23
N ALA A 143 8.83 -0.47 -6.43
CA ALA A 143 9.74 -1.07 -7.41
C ALA A 143 10.12 -2.51 -7.03
N VAL A 144 10.44 -2.75 -5.75
CA VAL A 144 10.71 -4.11 -5.23
C VAL A 144 9.49 -5.02 -5.47
N GLN A 145 8.28 -4.52 -5.19
CA GLN A 145 7.03 -5.27 -5.43
C GLN A 145 6.85 -5.62 -6.91
N LEU A 146 7.13 -4.68 -7.81
CA LEU A 146 7.05 -4.90 -9.25
C LEU A 146 8.07 -5.94 -9.74
N ILE A 147 9.32 -5.87 -9.24
CA ILE A 147 10.38 -6.85 -9.55
C ILE A 147 9.98 -8.25 -9.06
N LEU A 148 9.49 -8.37 -7.82
CA LEU A 148 9.04 -9.65 -7.27
C LEU A 148 7.89 -10.26 -8.07
N TYR A 149 6.93 -9.44 -8.51
CA TYR A 149 5.85 -9.87 -9.39
C TYR A 149 6.38 -10.47 -10.70
N PHE A 150 7.33 -9.79 -11.36
CA PHE A 150 7.92 -10.28 -12.61
C PHE A 150 8.71 -11.57 -12.43
N ILE A 151 9.46 -11.71 -11.33
CA ILE A 151 10.20 -12.94 -11.02
C ILE A 151 9.22 -14.10 -10.82
N TYR A 152 8.21 -13.91 -9.97
CA TYR A 152 7.23 -14.97 -9.67
C TYR A 152 6.44 -15.39 -10.91
N TYR A 153 5.91 -14.44 -11.67
CA TYR A 153 5.15 -14.74 -12.89
C TYR A 153 5.98 -15.51 -13.92
N ARG A 154 7.26 -15.18 -14.07
CA ARG A 154 8.18 -15.92 -14.95
C ARG A 154 8.47 -17.34 -14.47
N THR A 155 8.44 -17.60 -13.16
CA THR A 155 8.69 -18.94 -12.60
C THR A 155 7.43 -19.81 -12.70
N THR A 156 6.26 -19.30 -12.33
CA THR A 156 4.98 -20.04 -12.45
C THR A 156 4.66 -20.41 -13.89
N SER A 157 4.89 -19.49 -14.84
CA SER A 157 4.68 -19.79 -16.26
C SER A 157 5.62 -20.88 -16.79
N LYS A 158 6.79 -21.09 -16.17
CA LYS A 158 7.72 -22.17 -16.56
C LYS A 158 7.31 -23.52 -16.00
N ASP A 159 6.85 -23.59 -14.76
CA ASP A 159 6.42 -24.84 -14.13
C ASP A 159 5.14 -25.40 -14.77
N ASP A 160 4.16 -24.55 -15.08
CA ASP A 160 2.95 -24.97 -15.83
C ASP A 160 3.29 -25.41 -17.26
N THR A 161 4.30 -24.81 -17.89
CA THR A 161 4.73 -25.21 -19.24
C THR A 161 5.47 -26.55 -19.22
N ASN A 162 6.30 -26.81 -18.20
CA ASN A 162 7.04 -28.06 -18.06
C ASN A 162 6.14 -29.25 -17.68
N GLN A 163 5.15 -29.07 -16.81
CA GLN A 163 4.17 -30.12 -16.47
C GLN A 163 3.29 -30.54 -17.66
N ASN A 164 3.02 -29.65 -18.61
CA ASN A 164 2.25 -29.97 -19.82
C ASN A 164 3.12 -30.62 -20.93
N LEU A 165 4.44 -30.68 -20.76
CA LEU A 165 5.38 -31.31 -21.69
C LEU A 165 5.79 -32.72 -21.24
N GLU A 166 5.65 -33.05 -19.95
CA GLU A 166 5.69 -34.41 -19.44
C GLU A 166 4.36 -35.11 -19.75
N LEU A 167 4.20 -35.58 -20.99
CA LEU A 167 3.10 -36.47 -21.36
C LEU A 167 3.08 -37.67 -20.39
N PRO A 168 1.90 -38.07 -19.87
CA PRO A 168 1.82 -39.26 -19.04
C PRO A 168 2.36 -40.44 -19.85
N GLU A 169 3.42 -41.07 -19.34
CA GLU A 169 3.94 -42.31 -19.89
C GLU A 169 2.77 -43.30 -19.92
N VAL A 170 2.28 -43.60 -21.13
CA VAL A 170 1.23 -44.58 -21.34
C VAL A 170 1.86 -45.93 -21.02
N THR A 171 1.77 -46.36 -19.77
CA THR A 171 2.06 -47.74 -19.39
C THR A 171 1.09 -48.63 -20.18
N PRO A 172 1.55 -49.49 -21.10
CA PRO A 172 0.65 -50.34 -21.85
C PRO A 172 -0.03 -51.28 -20.86
N ALA A 173 -1.37 -51.27 -20.89
CA ALA A 173 -2.22 -52.08 -20.05
C ALA A 173 -1.77 -53.55 -20.12
N SER A 174 -1.56 -54.12 -18.93
CA SER A 174 -1.20 -55.52 -18.70
C SER A 174 -2.01 -56.47 -19.58
N THR A 175 -1.30 -57.38 -20.24
CA THR A 175 -1.80 -58.54 -20.98
C THR A 175 -2.96 -59.26 -20.27
N PRO A 176 -4.01 -59.71 -20.99
CA PRO A 176 -5.12 -60.41 -20.38
C PRO A 176 -4.68 -61.77 -19.81
N VAL A 177 -5.11 -62.06 -18.58
CA VAL A 177 -4.87 -63.32 -17.87
C VAL A 177 -5.58 -64.48 -18.63
N PRO A 178 -4.93 -65.63 -18.87
CA PRO A 178 -5.56 -66.75 -19.55
C PRO A 178 -6.64 -67.42 -18.69
N LEU A 179 -7.77 -67.72 -19.31
CA LEU A 179 -8.99 -68.27 -18.70
C LEU A 179 -8.89 -69.78 -18.39
N SER A 180 -7.79 -70.26 -17.81
CA SER A 180 -7.54 -71.69 -17.56
C SER A 180 -7.37 -72.07 -16.07
N ALA A 181 -7.74 -71.20 -15.14
CA ALA A 181 -7.56 -71.44 -13.70
C ALA A 181 -8.87 -71.43 -12.88
N VAL A 182 -10.00 -71.78 -13.49
CA VAL A 182 -11.23 -72.13 -12.75
C VAL A 182 -11.27 -73.64 -12.60
N THR A 183 -10.43 -74.16 -11.68
CA THR A 183 -10.55 -75.54 -11.21
C THR A 183 -11.71 -75.62 -10.23
N VAL A 184 -12.64 -76.51 -10.55
CA VAL A 184 -13.73 -76.99 -9.71
C VAL A 184 -13.13 -77.65 -8.46
N GLU A 185 -13.42 -77.11 -7.28
CA GLU A 185 -13.34 -77.86 -6.02
C GLU A 185 -14.72 -78.43 -5.70
N ASN A 186 -14.71 -79.70 -5.27
CA ASN A 186 -15.83 -80.55 -4.87
C ASN A 186 -16.50 -80.05 -3.57
#